data_AF-A0A2B4RFR6-F1
#
_entry.id   AF-A0A2B4RFR6-F1
#
_cell.length_a   1.000
_cell.length_b   1.000
_cell.length_c   1.000
_cell.angle_alpha   90.00
_cell.angle_beta   90.00
_cell.angle_gamma   90.00
#
_symmetry.space_group_name_H-M   'P 1'
#
loop_
_entity.id
_entity.type
_entity.pdbx_description
1 polymer ?
#
loop_
_entity_poly.entity_id
_entity_poly.type
_entity_poly.pdbx_seq_one_letter_code
_entity_poly.pdbx_strand_id
1 'polypeptide(L)'
;MNLTRRIVTSSRPAITKATWLEVKATFVHDIVSAIVEDEIPDELILNVDQTPSKFVPTDNVTMAEKSSKHVSRNESSDKRGITVTLAETLSGQILLVKEELDLPETQKALLVWHAFKAQSTDKVLSELERLNINVVAVPKNMAHLLQPLDLTTNGSVKKMEKRGFSDYFTSTITETLEKDPQRDVTTIEVDLKLSTLKPIHAKLLMSIYEFLQGEKGRKIILNGWKAAGITEAVESARKGRIPTLDPFMR
;
A
#
# COMPACT_ATOMS: atom_id res chain seq x y z
N MET A 1 -31.90 -22.40 -2.30
CA MET A 1 -30.51 -22.16 -1.83
C MET A 1 -30.48 -20.88 -1.01
N ASN A 2 -30.06 -20.93 0.25
CA ASN A 2 -29.88 -19.74 1.10
C ASN A 2 -28.48 -19.18 0.88
N LEU A 3 -28.34 -18.31 -0.11
CA LEU A 3 -27.09 -17.62 -0.41
C LEU A 3 -26.96 -16.34 0.42
N THR A 4 -25.76 -16.04 0.90
CA THR A 4 -25.43 -14.82 1.64
C THR A 4 -24.21 -14.16 1.02
N ARG A 5 -24.17 -12.83 1.05
CA ARG A 5 -23.02 -12.03 0.61
C ARG A 5 -21.86 -12.29 1.57
N ARG A 6 -20.74 -12.82 1.07
CA ARG A 6 -19.56 -13.20 1.88
C ARG A 6 -18.27 -12.70 1.23
N ILE A 7 -17.32 -12.28 2.06
CA ILE A 7 -15.97 -11.89 1.63
C ILE A 7 -15.21 -13.16 1.22
N VAL A 8 -14.50 -13.10 0.10
CA VAL A 8 -13.63 -14.20 -0.37
C VAL A 8 -12.52 -14.44 0.64
N THR A 9 -12.30 -15.71 1.01
CA THR A 9 -11.23 -16.11 1.94
C THR A 9 -9.97 -16.51 1.17
N SER A 10 -8.80 -15.97 1.57
CA SER A 10 -7.50 -16.49 1.14
C SER A 10 -6.81 -17.20 2.30
N SER A 11 -6.27 -18.39 2.05
CA SER A 11 -5.51 -19.13 3.07
C SER A 11 -4.12 -18.52 3.22
N ARG A 12 -3.79 -18.07 4.43
CA ARG A 12 -2.42 -17.69 4.83
C ARG A 12 -1.91 -18.72 5.83
N PRO A 13 -0.61 -19.05 5.84
CA PRO A 13 -0.04 -19.88 6.89
C PRO A 13 -0.27 -19.24 8.26
N ALA A 14 -0.60 -20.05 9.28
CA ALA A 14 -0.71 -19.54 10.64
C ALA A 14 0.67 -19.11 11.16
N ILE A 15 0.75 -17.92 11.75
CA ILE A 15 1.98 -17.41 12.37
C ILE A 15 1.85 -17.63 13.88
N THR A 16 2.81 -18.34 14.48
CA THR A 16 2.83 -18.51 15.93
C THR A 16 3.22 -17.20 16.62
N LYS A 17 2.83 -17.02 17.88
CA LYS A 17 3.21 -15.83 18.66
C LYS A 17 4.73 -15.69 18.79
N ALA A 18 5.46 -16.79 18.99
CA ALA A 18 6.91 -16.78 19.11
C ALA A 18 7.57 -16.32 17.81
N THR A 19 7.20 -16.95 16.69
CA THR A 19 7.70 -16.56 15.35
C THR A 19 7.39 -15.11 15.03
N TRP A 20 6.20 -14.62 15.39
CA TRP A 20 5.85 -13.21 15.21
C TRP A 20 6.78 -12.28 15.99
N LEU A 21 7.02 -12.56 17.27
CA LEU A 21 7.84 -11.72 18.15
C LEU A 21 9.29 -11.67 17.67
N GLU A 22 9.87 -12.81 17.32
CA GLU A 22 11.24 -12.91 16.79
C GLU A 22 11.38 -12.15 15.48
N VAL A 23 10.51 -12.43 14.50
CA VAL A 23 10.57 -11.80 13.17
C VAL A 23 10.38 -10.29 13.27
N LYS A 24 9.46 -9.81 14.12
CA LYS A 24 9.28 -8.37 14.34
C LYS A 24 10.50 -7.75 15.01
N ALA A 25 11.08 -8.40 16.02
CA ALA A 25 12.25 -7.87 16.73
C ALA A 25 13.45 -7.71 15.78
N THR A 26 13.77 -8.76 14.99
CA THR A 26 14.83 -8.70 13.99
C THR A 26 14.57 -7.62 12.95
N PHE A 27 13.37 -7.59 12.36
CA PHE A 27 13.03 -6.62 11.32
C PHE A 27 13.17 -5.16 11.80
N VAL A 28 12.66 -4.86 12.99
CA VAL A 28 12.74 -3.50 13.57
C VAL A 28 14.17 -3.17 13.98
N HIS A 29 14.92 -4.13 14.52
CA HIS A 29 16.33 -3.95 14.85
C HIS A 29 17.14 -3.60 13.60
N ASP A 30 17.01 -4.35 12.51
CA ASP A 30 17.78 -4.13 11.27
C ASP A 30 17.53 -2.73 10.69
N ILE A 31 16.27 -2.28 10.71
CA ILE A 31 15.89 -0.91 10.32
C ILE A 31 16.61 0.12 11.20
N VAL A 32 16.50 -0.04 12.52
CA VAL A 32 17.06 0.92 13.48
C VAL A 32 18.59 0.96 13.40
N SER A 33 19.24 -0.20 13.29
CA SER A 33 20.70 -0.29 13.16
C SER A 33 21.19 0.48 11.94
N ALA A 34 20.58 0.26 10.77
CA ALA A 34 20.94 0.97 9.55
C ALA A 34 20.74 2.50 9.68
N ILE A 35 19.64 2.93 10.32
CA ILE A 35 19.36 4.36 10.52
C ILE A 35 20.38 5.03 11.45
N VAL A 36 20.77 4.34 12.53
CA VAL A 36 21.69 4.88 13.52
C VAL A 36 23.13 4.89 12.99
N GLU A 37 23.56 3.80 12.35
CA GLU A 37 24.92 3.67 11.81
C GLU A 37 25.21 4.70 10.72
N ASP A 38 24.24 4.94 9.85
CA ASP A 38 24.41 5.82 8.69
C ASP A 38 23.72 7.20 8.85
N GLU A 39 23.28 7.52 10.07
CA GLU A 39 22.63 8.80 10.43
C GLU A 39 21.50 9.22 9.47
N ILE A 40 20.72 8.24 8.98
CA ILE A 40 19.73 8.45 7.91
C ILE A 40 18.58 9.31 8.44
N PRO A 41 18.24 10.48 7.86
CA PRO A 41 17.13 11.31 8.33
C PRO A 41 15.76 10.70 8.00
N ASP A 42 14.71 11.11 8.72
CA ASP A 42 13.38 10.49 8.61
C ASP A 42 12.74 10.69 7.22
N GLU A 43 13.13 11.75 6.51
CA GLU A 43 12.78 12.04 5.12
C GLU A 43 13.37 11.00 4.14
N LEU A 44 14.50 10.38 4.48
CA LEU A 44 15.17 9.37 3.65
C LEU A 44 14.93 7.93 4.11
N ILE A 45 13.97 7.70 5.00
CA ILE A 45 13.47 6.38 5.35
C ILE A 45 12.22 6.12 4.52
N LEU A 46 12.36 5.33 3.46
CA LEU A 46 11.37 5.10 2.42
C LEU A 46 10.66 3.77 2.63
N ASN A 47 9.35 3.73 2.41
CA ASN A 47 8.60 2.51 2.13
C ASN A 47 8.07 2.54 0.69
N VAL A 48 8.33 1.48 -0.07
CA VAL A 48 7.90 1.36 -1.46
C VAL A 48 7.16 0.06 -1.68
N ASP A 49 6.02 0.14 -2.35
CA ASP A 49 5.22 -1.02 -2.72
C ASP A 49 4.48 -0.82 -4.04
N GLN A 50 4.12 -1.94 -4.67
CA GLN A 50 3.35 -1.99 -5.90
C GLN A 50 1.97 -2.57 -5.63
N THR A 51 0.93 -1.84 -6.00
CA THR A 51 -0.44 -2.33 -5.90
C THR A 51 -1.14 -2.31 -7.27
N PRO A 52 -1.94 -3.35 -7.60
CA PRO A 52 -2.84 -3.29 -8.73
C PRO A 52 -3.89 -2.18 -8.52
N SER A 53 -4.08 -1.37 -9.56
CA SER A 53 -5.11 -0.35 -9.67
C SER A 53 -6.02 -0.69 -10.86
N LYS A 54 -7.30 -0.94 -10.59
CA LYS A 54 -8.25 -1.44 -11.59
C LYS A 54 -9.06 -0.29 -12.18
N PHE A 55 -9.25 -0.31 -13.49
CA PHE A 55 -10.15 0.65 -14.15
C PHE A 55 -11.61 0.41 -13.78
N VAL A 56 -11.99 -0.86 -13.59
CA VAL A 56 -13.30 -1.28 -13.09
C VAL A 56 -13.08 -2.05 -11.78
N PRO A 57 -13.29 -1.42 -10.62
CA PRO A 57 -13.19 -2.06 -9.33
C PRO A 57 -14.17 -3.22 -9.23
N THR A 58 -13.65 -4.39 -8.87
CA THR A 58 -14.46 -5.59 -8.62
C THR A 58 -14.49 -5.86 -7.13
N ASP A 59 -15.67 -6.14 -6.60
CA ASP A 59 -15.86 -6.45 -5.20
C ASP A 59 -15.25 -7.82 -4.85
N ASN A 60 -14.58 -7.91 -3.70
CA ASN A 60 -14.09 -9.18 -3.15
C ASN A 60 -15.20 -9.95 -2.42
N VAL A 61 -16.42 -9.82 -2.91
CA VAL A 61 -17.62 -10.33 -2.26
C VAL A 61 -18.37 -11.17 -3.27
N THR A 62 -18.71 -12.39 -2.88
CA THR A 62 -19.46 -13.33 -3.71
C THR A 62 -20.67 -13.85 -2.94
N MET A 63 -21.58 -14.48 -3.67
CA MET A 63 -22.70 -15.19 -3.08
C MET A 63 -22.24 -16.60 -2.72
N ALA A 64 -22.27 -16.93 -1.43
CA ALA A 64 -21.93 -18.25 -0.91
C ALA A 64 -23.05 -18.78 -0.01
N GLU A 65 -23.17 -20.10 0.06
CA GLU A 65 -24.15 -20.73 0.94
C GLU A 65 -23.94 -20.30 2.40
N LYS A 66 -25.06 -20.05 3.08
CA LYS A 66 -25.07 -19.71 4.51
C LYS A 66 -24.37 -20.85 5.27
N SER A 67 -23.36 -20.53 6.07
CA SER A 67 -22.44 -21.44 6.82
C SER A 67 -21.20 -21.99 6.11
N SER A 68 -20.93 -21.60 4.85
CA SER A 68 -19.68 -22.00 4.19
C SER A 68 -18.43 -21.51 4.94
N LYS A 69 -17.54 -22.47 5.28
CA LYS A 69 -16.25 -22.23 5.96
C LYS A 69 -15.22 -21.56 5.04
N HIS A 70 -15.31 -21.81 3.74
CA HIS A 70 -14.43 -21.22 2.73
C HIS A 70 -15.28 -20.66 1.58
N VAL A 71 -14.92 -19.47 1.12
CA VAL A 71 -15.61 -18.80 0.03
C VAL A 71 -14.58 -18.49 -1.05
N SER A 72 -14.52 -19.35 -2.07
CA SER A 72 -13.66 -19.17 -3.23
C SER A 72 -14.22 -18.10 -4.16
N ARG A 73 -13.32 -17.39 -4.85
CA ARG A 73 -13.71 -16.43 -5.88
C ARG A 73 -13.92 -17.17 -7.19
N ASN A 74 -15.16 -17.25 -7.66
CA ASN A 74 -15.40 -17.52 -9.07
C ASN A 74 -15.04 -16.25 -9.85
N GLU A 75 -14.16 -16.41 -10.82
CA GLU A 75 -13.65 -15.44 -11.81
C GLU A 75 -14.15 -13.98 -11.69
N SER A 76 -13.32 -13.05 -11.18
CA SER A 76 -13.57 -11.63 -11.48
C SER A 76 -13.09 -11.37 -12.91
N SER A 77 -14.02 -11.28 -13.84
CA SER A 77 -13.75 -11.25 -15.28
C SER A 77 -12.95 -10.02 -15.74
N ASP A 78 -13.03 -8.88 -15.03
CA ASP A 78 -12.28 -7.69 -15.41
C ASP A 78 -10.89 -7.64 -14.76
N LYS A 79 -9.87 -7.90 -15.58
CA LYS A 79 -8.44 -7.82 -15.24
C LYS A 79 -7.78 -6.53 -15.72
N ARG A 80 -8.54 -5.61 -16.33
CA ARG A 80 -7.98 -4.38 -16.91
C ARG A 80 -7.60 -3.41 -15.79
N GLY A 81 -6.38 -2.93 -15.84
CA GLY A 81 -5.84 -2.01 -14.86
C GLY A 81 -4.39 -1.66 -15.17
N ILE A 82 -3.78 -0.98 -14.22
CA ILE A 82 -2.36 -0.68 -14.20
C ILE A 82 -1.77 -1.12 -12.86
N THR A 83 -0.45 -1.20 -12.78
CA THR A 83 0.24 -1.30 -11.50
C THR A 83 0.66 0.10 -11.09
N VAL A 84 0.27 0.51 -9.89
CA VAL A 84 0.72 1.76 -9.28
C VAL A 84 1.83 1.43 -8.28
N THR A 85 2.95 2.15 -8.40
CA THR A 85 4.01 2.13 -7.39
C THR A 85 3.82 3.34 -6.48
N LEU A 86 3.74 3.10 -5.18
CA LEU A 86 3.69 4.15 -4.17
C LEU A 86 5.00 4.14 -3.39
N ALA A 87 5.50 5.33 -3.07
CA ALA A 87 6.67 5.55 -2.24
C ALA A 87 6.31 6.58 -1.18
N GLU A 88 6.49 6.24 0.10
CA GLU A 88 6.20 7.12 1.22
C GLU A 88 7.38 7.17 2.21
N THR A 89 7.51 8.25 2.96
CA THR A 89 8.61 8.45 3.92
C THR A 89 8.13 8.30 5.36
N LEU A 90 9.05 8.02 6.29
CA LEU A 90 8.76 8.02 7.73
C LEU A 90 8.28 9.40 8.21
N SER A 91 8.78 10.48 7.60
CA SER A 91 8.33 11.87 7.85
C SER A 91 6.91 12.17 7.34
N GLY A 92 6.26 11.22 6.65
CA GLY A 92 4.87 11.32 6.22
C GLY A 92 4.67 11.93 4.84
N GLN A 93 5.71 12.00 4.00
CA GLN A 93 5.63 12.52 2.64
C GLN A 93 5.36 11.38 1.66
N ILE A 94 4.61 11.67 0.60
CA ILE A 94 4.48 10.78 -0.57
C ILE A 94 5.46 11.27 -1.64
N LEU A 95 6.22 10.34 -2.23
CA LEU A 95 7.10 10.56 -3.38
C LEU A 95 8.07 11.74 -3.17
N LEU A 96 9.04 11.57 -2.27
CA LEU A 96 10.07 12.57 -2.00
C LEU A 96 11.17 12.57 -3.06
N VAL A 97 11.66 13.77 -3.40
CA VAL A 97 12.81 13.99 -4.26
C VAL A 97 14.01 14.36 -3.39
N LYS A 98 15.07 13.54 -3.39
CA LYS A 98 16.24 13.67 -2.49
C LYS A 98 16.96 15.01 -2.67
N GLU A 99 16.96 15.53 -3.90
CA GLU A 99 17.56 16.80 -4.29
C GLU A 99 16.96 18.01 -3.56
N GLU A 100 15.75 17.88 -3.00
CA GLU A 100 15.08 18.96 -2.28
C GLU A 100 15.56 19.13 -0.83
N LEU A 101 16.36 18.18 -0.31
CA LEU A 101 16.77 18.15 1.11
C LEU A 101 18.10 18.84 1.42
N ASP A 102 18.84 19.31 0.40
CA ASP A 102 20.17 19.93 0.55
C ASP A 102 21.15 19.07 1.38
N LEU A 103 21.10 17.75 1.19
CA LEU A 103 21.94 16.78 1.90
C LEU A 103 23.18 16.41 1.08
N PRO A 104 24.28 15.98 1.73
CA PRO A 104 25.48 15.52 1.03
C PRO A 104 25.17 14.39 0.02
N GLU A 105 25.89 14.32 -1.09
CA GLU A 105 25.73 13.24 -2.08
C GLU A 105 25.96 11.84 -1.47
N THR A 106 26.84 11.77 -0.47
CA THR A 106 27.15 10.56 0.30
C THR A 106 26.08 10.17 1.32
N GLN A 107 25.08 11.03 1.54
CA GLN A 107 24.01 10.75 2.49
C GLN A 107 23.27 9.48 2.07
N LYS A 108 23.24 8.51 2.97
CA LYS A 108 22.51 7.28 2.75
C LYS A 108 21.01 7.45 2.98
N ALA A 109 20.23 6.63 2.27
CA ALA A 109 18.80 6.44 2.47
C ALA A 109 18.53 4.99 2.87
N LEU A 110 17.37 4.75 3.48
CA LEU A 110 16.89 3.40 3.80
C LEU A 110 15.64 3.10 2.99
N LEU A 111 15.66 2.00 2.25
CA LEU A 111 14.50 1.46 1.54
C LEU A 111 13.94 0.23 2.26
N VAL A 112 12.72 0.36 2.74
CA VAL A 112 11.91 -0.73 3.26
C VAL A 112 10.93 -1.16 2.18
N TRP A 113 11.00 -2.40 1.72
CA TRP A 113 10.09 -2.90 0.67
C TRP A 113 9.86 -4.41 0.78
N HIS A 114 8.95 -4.93 -0.04
CA HIS A 114 8.61 -6.35 -0.01
C HIS A 114 9.78 -7.24 -0.46
N ALA A 115 9.95 -8.42 0.15
CA ALA A 115 10.92 -9.44 -0.29
C ALA A 115 10.47 -10.16 -1.60
N PHE A 116 10.32 -9.43 -2.70
CA PHE A 116 9.97 -9.98 -4.02
C PHE A 116 11.22 -10.31 -4.84
N LYS A 117 11.29 -11.53 -5.40
CA LYS A 117 12.51 -12.02 -6.08
C LYS A 117 13.01 -11.09 -7.20
N ALA A 118 12.12 -10.47 -7.98
CA ALA A 118 12.55 -9.58 -9.06
C ALA A 118 13.15 -8.26 -8.56
N GLN A 119 12.80 -7.83 -7.34
CA GLN A 119 13.38 -6.65 -6.68
C GLN A 119 14.73 -6.96 -6.01
N SER A 120 15.05 -8.24 -5.81
CA SER A 120 16.29 -8.69 -5.16
C SER A 120 17.30 -9.31 -6.12
N THR A 121 17.31 -8.88 -7.39
CA THR A 121 18.36 -9.29 -8.34
C THR A 121 19.64 -8.52 -8.07
N ASP A 122 20.80 -9.13 -8.33
CA ASP A 122 22.11 -8.50 -8.11
C ASP A 122 22.20 -7.13 -8.80
N LYS A 123 21.68 -7.02 -10.02
CA LYS A 123 21.64 -5.76 -10.76
C LYS A 123 20.88 -4.65 -10.01
N VAL A 124 19.76 -4.99 -9.38
CA VAL A 124 18.97 -4.02 -8.61
C VAL A 124 19.68 -3.66 -7.32
N LEU A 125 20.23 -4.64 -6.60
CA LEU A 125 20.93 -4.41 -5.34
C LEU A 125 22.21 -3.57 -5.54
N SER A 126 23.00 -3.87 -6.58
CA SER A 126 24.19 -3.08 -6.92
C SER A 126 23.85 -1.64 -7.31
N GLU A 127 22.71 -1.41 -7.97
CA GLU A 127 22.27 -0.06 -8.31
C GLU A 127 21.79 0.71 -7.08
N LEU A 128 21.10 0.05 -6.15
CA LEU A 128 20.71 0.66 -4.87
C LEU A 128 21.95 1.01 -4.03
N GLU A 129 22.93 0.13 -3.97
CA GLU A 129 24.22 0.38 -3.31
C GLU A 129 24.95 1.58 -3.95
N ARG A 130 25.01 1.63 -5.29
CA ARG A 130 25.59 2.76 -6.04
C ARG A 130 24.90 4.10 -5.73
N LEU A 131 23.61 4.06 -5.39
CA LEU A 131 22.79 5.22 -5.04
C LEU A 131 22.82 5.55 -3.53
N ASN A 132 23.68 4.88 -2.76
CA ASN A 132 23.76 5.02 -1.29
C ASN A 132 22.44 4.65 -0.60
N ILE A 133 21.76 3.60 -1.07
CA ILE A 133 20.48 3.13 -0.51
C ILE A 133 20.67 1.78 0.17
N ASN A 134 20.54 1.77 1.49
CA ASN A 134 20.42 0.54 2.27
C ASN A 134 19.04 -0.08 2.08
N VAL A 135 18.94 -1.40 2.15
CA VAL A 135 17.68 -2.11 1.94
C VAL A 135 17.38 -3.01 3.14
N VAL A 136 16.18 -2.87 3.70
CA VAL A 136 15.63 -3.84 4.64
C VAL A 136 14.33 -4.40 4.06
N ALA A 137 14.35 -5.70 3.74
CA ALA A 137 13.19 -6.35 3.14
C ALA A 137 12.18 -6.75 4.21
N VAL A 138 10.90 -6.47 3.97
CA VAL A 138 9.81 -6.95 4.80
C VAL A 138 9.79 -8.49 4.77
N PRO A 139 9.78 -9.17 5.92
CA PRO A 139 9.84 -10.62 5.97
C PRO A 139 8.70 -11.28 5.20
N LYS A 140 8.99 -12.45 4.61
CA LYS A 140 8.01 -13.20 3.81
C LYS A 140 6.75 -13.48 4.63
N ASN A 141 5.59 -13.33 3.99
CA ASN A 141 4.27 -13.49 4.61
C ASN A 141 3.95 -12.49 5.72
N MET A 142 4.77 -11.46 5.98
CA MET A 142 4.54 -10.46 7.02
C MET A 142 4.08 -9.10 6.52
N ALA A 143 3.93 -8.90 5.20
CA ALA A 143 3.54 -7.61 4.62
C ALA A 143 2.30 -6.99 5.28
N HIS A 144 1.26 -7.80 5.48
CA HIS A 144 0.03 -7.41 6.17
C HIS A 144 0.17 -7.00 7.65
N LEU A 145 1.35 -7.13 8.25
CA LEU A 145 1.67 -6.79 9.64
C LEU A 145 2.81 -5.78 9.76
N LEU A 146 3.71 -5.72 8.78
CA LEU A 146 4.98 -4.98 8.87
C LEU A 146 5.25 -4.02 7.71
N GLN A 147 4.48 -4.08 6.62
CA GLN A 147 4.65 -3.13 5.49
C GLN A 147 3.74 -1.91 5.70
N PRO A 148 4.29 -0.70 5.94
CA PRO A 148 3.51 0.52 6.17
C PRO A 148 2.42 0.77 5.13
N LEU A 149 2.76 0.71 3.84
CA LEU A 149 1.82 0.92 2.73
C LEU A 149 0.63 -0.06 2.78
N ASP A 150 0.86 -1.34 3.11
CA ASP A 150 -0.20 -2.36 3.19
C ASP A 150 -1.11 -2.19 4.41
N LEU A 151 -0.58 -1.61 5.50
CA LEU A 151 -1.33 -1.40 6.73
C LEU A 151 -2.34 -0.25 6.61
N THR A 152 -2.05 0.78 5.82
CA THR A 152 -2.92 1.98 5.72
C THR A 152 -3.09 2.53 4.31
N THR A 153 -2.03 2.99 3.67
CA THR A 153 -2.08 3.83 2.45
C THR A 153 -2.71 3.09 1.27
N ASN A 154 -2.28 1.85 0.98
CA ASN A 154 -2.84 1.02 -0.10
C ASN A 154 -4.36 0.84 0.05
N GLY A 155 -4.84 0.64 1.28
CA GLY A 155 -6.27 0.49 1.57
C GLY A 155 -7.05 1.78 1.30
N SER A 156 -6.49 2.93 1.68
CA SER A 156 -7.09 4.25 1.44
C SER A 156 -7.16 4.57 -0.05
N VAL A 157 -6.08 4.33 -0.79
CA VAL A 157 -6.02 4.50 -2.25
C VAL A 157 -7.08 3.66 -2.95
N LYS A 158 -7.16 2.36 -2.65
CA LYS A 158 -8.18 1.45 -3.22
C LYS A 158 -9.61 1.91 -2.95
N LYS A 159 -9.86 2.50 -1.78
CA LYS A 159 -11.17 3.05 -1.41
C LYS A 159 -11.50 4.29 -2.24
N MET A 160 -10.53 5.16 -2.50
CA MET A 160 -10.70 6.33 -3.36
C MET A 160 -10.92 5.93 -4.82
N GLU A 161 -10.16 4.95 -5.31
CA GLU A 161 -10.36 4.38 -6.66
C GLU A 161 -11.78 3.83 -6.85
N LYS A 162 -12.25 3.05 -5.87
CA LYS A 162 -13.62 2.51 -5.88
C LYS A 162 -14.67 3.62 -5.89
N ARG A 163 -14.46 4.68 -5.11
CA ARG A 163 -15.36 5.83 -5.06
C ARG A 163 -15.36 6.58 -6.39
N GLY A 164 -14.19 6.91 -6.94
CA GLY A 164 -14.10 7.66 -8.20
C GLY A 164 -14.75 6.92 -9.37
N PHE A 165 -14.63 5.59 -9.44
CA PHE A 165 -15.39 4.81 -10.43
C PHE A 165 -16.91 4.85 -10.17
N SER A 166 -17.33 4.73 -8.91
CA SER A 166 -18.75 4.79 -8.54
C SER A 166 -19.36 6.15 -8.89
N ASP A 167 -18.61 7.23 -8.70
CA ASP A 167 -19.00 8.60 -9.03
C ASP A 167 -19.17 8.75 -10.55
N TYR A 168 -18.20 8.28 -11.35
CA TYR A 168 -18.31 8.26 -12.82
C TYR A 168 -19.52 7.46 -13.31
N PHE A 169 -19.72 6.27 -12.76
CA PHE A 169 -20.82 5.39 -13.15
C PHE A 169 -22.17 6.04 -12.83
N THR A 170 -22.31 6.59 -11.63
CA THR A 170 -23.55 7.22 -11.16
C THR A 170 -23.83 8.52 -11.91
N SER A 171 -22.82 9.37 -12.14
CA SER A 171 -22.99 10.63 -12.88
C SER A 171 -23.48 10.38 -14.30
N THR A 172 -22.96 9.36 -14.98
CA THR A 172 -23.40 8.97 -16.32
C THR A 172 -24.90 8.61 -16.36
N ILE A 173 -25.37 7.87 -15.35
CA ILE A 173 -26.79 7.51 -15.23
C ILE A 173 -27.63 8.74 -14.93
N THR A 174 -27.23 9.54 -13.95
CA THR A 174 -27.95 10.76 -13.54
C THR A 174 -28.09 11.73 -14.71
N GLU A 175 -27.00 12.06 -15.40
CA GLU A 175 -27.01 12.97 -16.55
C GLU A 175 -27.89 12.46 -17.71
N THR A 176 -28.01 11.14 -17.86
CA THR A 176 -28.88 10.53 -18.88
C THR A 176 -30.35 10.68 -18.49
N LEU A 177 -30.69 10.41 -17.24
CA LEU A 177 -32.07 10.53 -16.72
C LEU A 177 -32.53 11.99 -16.61
N GLU A 178 -31.62 12.94 -16.35
CA GLU A 178 -31.95 14.37 -16.38
C GLU A 178 -32.34 14.85 -17.78
N LYS A 179 -31.73 14.27 -18.82
CA LYS A 179 -32.05 14.58 -20.23
C LYS A 179 -33.29 13.85 -20.74
N ASP A 180 -33.54 12.64 -20.24
CA ASP A 180 -34.71 11.82 -20.57
C ASP A 180 -35.27 11.11 -19.33
N PRO A 181 -36.15 11.78 -18.56
CA PRO A 181 -36.66 11.25 -17.28
C PRO A 181 -37.52 9.99 -17.41
N GLN A 182 -38.01 9.66 -18.60
CA GLN A 182 -38.83 8.46 -18.84
C GLN A 182 -37.99 7.27 -19.31
N ARG A 183 -36.69 7.46 -19.53
CA ARG A 183 -35.80 6.38 -19.97
C ARG A 183 -35.71 5.29 -18.90
N ASP A 184 -35.90 4.04 -19.34
CA ASP A 184 -35.65 2.89 -18.50
C ASP A 184 -34.16 2.82 -18.14
N VAL A 185 -33.85 2.89 -16.85
CA VAL A 185 -32.49 2.85 -16.30
C VAL A 185 -31.71 1.61 -16.74
N THR A 186 -32.39 0.49 -16.98
CA THR A 186 -31.75 -0.78 -17.41
C THR A 186 -31.21 -0.72 -18.84
N THR A 187 -31.63 0.28 -19.62
CA THR A 187 -31.20 0.52 -21.00
C THR A 187 -30.08 1.55 -21.13
N ILE A 188 -29.59 2.08 -20.01
CA ILE A 188 -28.50 3.06 -20.00
C ILE A 188 -27.18 2.29 -20.04
N GLU A 189 -26.45 2.44 -21.15
CA GLU A 189 -25.11 1.88 -21.29
C GLU A 189 -24.07 2.88 -20.78
N VAL A 190 -23.28 2.46 -19.79
CA VAL A 190 -22.12 3.23 -19.31
C VAL A 190 -20.88 2.81 -20.11
N ASP A 191 -20.13 3.79 -20.64
CA ASP A 191 -18.96 3.51 -21.47
C ASP A 191 -17.76 3.00 -20.65
N LEU A 192 -17.50 1.70 -20.74
CA LEU A 192 -16.37 1.05 -20.08
C LEU A 192 -15.17 0.82 -21.01
N LYS A 193 -15.10 1.49 -22.17
CA LYS A 193 -13.94 1.41 -23.07
C LYS A 193 -12.71 2.02 -22.42
N LEU A 194 -11.54 1.44 -22.69
CA LEU A 194 -10.29 1.94 -22.14
C LEU A 194 -9.94 3.35 -22.61
N SER A 195 -10.35 3.75 -23.82
CA SER A 195 -10.19 5.12 -24.31
C SER A 195 -10.89 6.15 -23.42
N THR A 196 -11.98 5.75 -22.78
CA THR A 196 -12.81 6.58 -21.91
C THR A 196 -12.33 6.49 -20.46
N LEU A 197 -12.06 5.27 -19.97
CA LEU A 197 -11.65 5.06 -18.58
C LEU A 197 -10.23 5.53 -18.27
N LYS A 198 -9.28 5.44 -19.21
CA LYS A 198 -7.88 5.83 -18.96
C LYS A 198 -7.74 7.31 -18.55
N PRO A 199 -8.30 8.29 -19.29
CA PRO A 199 -8.22 9.71 -18.89
C PRO A 199 -8.90 9.98 -17.54
N ILE A 200 -10.06 9.37 -17.27
CA ILE A 200 -10.78 9.52 -16.00
C ILE A 200 -9.94 8.98 -14.85
N HIS A 201 -9.39 7.79 -15.02
CA HIS A 201 -8.55 7.15 -14.02
C HIS A 201 -7.23 7.91 -13.80
N ALA A 202 -6.61 8.45 -14.84
CA ALA A 202 -5.43 9.29 -14.72
C ALA A 202 -5.72 10.55 -13.86
N LYS A 203 -6.85 11.24 -14.11
CA LYS A 203 -7.28 12.37 -13.26
C LYS A 203 -7.50 11.93 -11.82
N LEU A 204 -8.11 10.77 -11.60
CA LEU A 204 -8.32 10.22 -10.26
C LEU A 204 -6.99 9.96 -9.52
N LEU A 205 -5.99 9.42 -10.20
CA LEU A 205 -4.66 9.20 -9.61
C LEU A 205 -3.97 10.51 -9.25
N MET A 206 -4.11 11.56 -10.07
CA MET A 206 -3.61 12.90 -9.73
C MET A 206 -4.27 13.44 -8.45
N SER A 207 -5.60 13.32 -8.33
CA SER A 207 -6.31 13.74 -7.11
C SER A 207 -5.95 12.90 -5.88
N ILE A 208 -5.65 11.60 -6.07
CA ILE A 208 -5.14 10.75 -4.99
C ILE A 208 -3.75 11.23 -4.55
N TYR A 209 -2.87 11.56 -5.49
CA TYR A 209 -1.55 12.10 -5.18
C TYR A 209 -1.63 13.40 -4.38
N GLU A 210 -2.43 14.38 -4.85
CA GLU A 210 -2.69 15.64 -4.15
C GLU A 210 -3.27 15.40 -2.74
N PHE A 211 -4.22 14.46 -2.61
CA PHE A 211 -4.77 14.07 -1.32
C PHE A 211 -3.69 13.52 -0.37
N LEU A 212 -2.80 12.67 -0.87
CA LEU A 212 -1.71 12.08 -0.08
C LEU A 212 -0.68 13.13 0.36
N GLN A 213 -0.46 14.17 -0.44
CA GLN A 213 0.38 15.32 -0.06
C GLN A 213 -0.25 16.18 1.04
N GLY A 214 -1.58 16.22 1.14
CA GLY A 214 -2.32 16.99 2.14
C GLY A 214 -2.32 16.38 3.54
N GLU A 215 -2.72 17.16 4.55
CA GLU A 215 -2.68 16.79 5.98
C GLU A 215 -3.32 15.41 6.28
N LYS A 216 -4.50 15.14 5.71
CA LYS A 216 -5.21 13.87 5.90
C LYS A 216 -4.44 12.69 5.29
N GLY A 217 -3.83 12.89 4.14
CA GLY A 217 -2.95 11.93 3.48
C GLY A 217 -1.73 11.60 4.32
N ARG A 218 -1.00 12.64 4.74
CA ARG A 218 0.17 12.49 5.63
C ARG A 218 -0.17 11.72 6.90
N LYS A 219 -1.33 11.99 7.51
CA LYS A 219 -1.79 11.24 8.70
C LYS A 219 -1.99 9.75 8.42
N ILE A 220 -2.48 9.37 7.24
CA ILE A 220 -2.64 7.97 6.83
C ILE A 220 -1.27 7.29 6.70
N ILE A 221 -0.31 7.98 6.07
CA ILE A 221 1.07 7.51 5.91
C ILE A 221 1.71 7.28 7.28
N LEU A 222 1.71 8.30 8.15
CA LEU A 222 2.29 8.21 9.50
C LEU A 222 1.67 7.08 10.33
N ASN A 223 0.36 6.84 10.18
CA ASN A 223 -0.30 5.73 10.86
C ASN A 223 0.17 4.35 10.35
N GLY A 224 0.58 4.24 9.09
CA GLY A 224 1.15 3.00 8.53
C GLY A 224 2.48 2.65 9.19
N TRP A 225 3.37 3.63 9.31
CA TRP A 225 4.66 3.48 9.99
C TRP A 225 4.52 3.13 11.48
N LYS A 226 3.58 3.77 12.18
CA LYS A 226 3.23 3.44 13.58
C LYS A 226 2.65 2.05 13.70
N ALA A 227 1.75 1.66 12.81
CA ALA A 227 1.16 0.32 12.82
C ALA A 227 2.22 -0.78 12.60
N ALA A 228 3.23 -0.52 11.77
CA ALA A 228 4.38 -1.41 11.59
C ALA A 228 5.29 -1.45 12.84
N GLY A 229 5.18 -0.47 13.74
CA GLY A 229 6.02 -0.31 14.93
C GLY A 229 7.40 0.29 14.64
N ILE A 230 7.59 0.88 13.45
CA ILE A 230 8.86 1.47 13.04
C ILE A 230 9.01 2.85 13.66
N THR A 231 7.96 3.68 13.67
CA THR A 231 8.00 5.04 14.23
C THR A 231 8.50 5.05 15.67
N GLU A 232 7.89 4.26 16.55
CA GLU A 232 8.25 4.23 17.97
C GLU A 232 9.66 3.69 18.18
N ALA A 233 10.10 2.74 17.36
CA ALA A 233 11.44 2.17 17.44
C ALA A 233 12.52 3.19 17.02
N VAL A 234 12.29 3.91 15.93
CA VAL A 234 13.18 4.98 15.47
C VAL A 234 13.22 6.11 16.48
N GLU A 235 12.07 6.59 16.97
CA GLU A 235 12.01 7.61 18.03
C GLU A 235 12.77 7.20 19.31
N SER A 236 12.72 5.91 19.67
CA SER A 236 13.47 5.37 20.79
C SER A 236 14.98 5.35 20.51
N ALA A 237 15.37 4.93 19.31
CA ALA A 237 16.76 4.85 18.89
C ALA A 237 17.44 6.22 18.81
N ARG A 238 16.74 7.25 18.31
CA ARG A 238 17.22 8.65 18.32
C ARG A 238 17.49 9.16 19.74
N LYS A 239 16.86 8.56 20.77
CA LYS A 239 17.09 8.84 22.19
C LYS A 239 18.17 7.92 22.81
N GLY A 240 18.95 7.22 22.00
CA GLY A 240 20.03 6.32 22.43
C GLY A 240 19.57 4.94 22.89
N ARG A 241 18.33 4.52 22.60
CA ARG A 241 17.78 3.22 23.02
C ARG A 241 17.49 2.33 21.82
N ILE A 242 18.44 1.47 21.48
CA ILE A 242 18.33 0.50 20.39
C ILE A 242 17.46 -0.69 20.85
N PRO A 243 16.49 -1.16 20.04
CA PRO A 243 15.68 -2.33 20.35
C PRO A 243 16.54 -3.59 20.59
N THR A 244 16.12 -4.44 21.53
CA THR A 244 16.74 -5.75 21.73
C THR A 244 16.37 -6.72 20.61
N LEU A 245 17.33 -7.57 20.20
CA LEU A 245 17.08 -8.71 19.32
C LEU A 245 16.35 -9.84 20.04
N ASP A 246 16.45 -9.95 21.37
CA ASP A 246 15.73 -10.93 22.16
C ASP A 246 14.36 -10.34 22.58
N PRO A 247 13.24 -10.79 21.97
CA PRO A 247 11.91 -10.30 22.30
C PRO A 247 11.38 -10.80 23.65
N PHE A 248 12.12 -11.68 24.34
CA PHE A 248 11.74 -12.27 25.62
C PHE A 248 12.52 -11.70 26.81
N MET A 249 13.58 -10.93 26.57
CA MET A 249 14.22 -10.14 27.62
C MET A 249 13.28 -9.03 28.10
N ARG A 250 12.89 -9.10 29.37
CA ARG A 250 12.14 -8.05 30.10
C ARG A 250 13.08 -7.26 30.99
#